data_AF-A0A1M6L5A1-F1
#
_entry.id   AF-A0A1M6L5A1-F1
#
_cell.length_a   1.000
_cell.length_b   1.000
_cell.length_c   1.000
_cell.angle_alpha   90.00
_cell.angle_beta   90.00
_cell.angle_gamma   90.00
#
_symmetry.space_group_name_H-M   'P 1'
#
loop_
_entity.id
_entity.type
_entity.pdbx_description
1 polymer ?
#
loop_
_entity_poly.entity_id
_entity_poly.type
_entity_poly.pdbx_seq_one_letter_code
_entity_poly.pdbx_strand_id
1 'polypeptide(L)'
;MENFKSIYKYYNDLKLDYPKLSDYELLSIAVQMQRNDILKAGLTVFETDGTPPALEAIAIQLGMKPEKEWRQTRGTILYELSEIKETLDKIADKE
;
A
#
# COMPACT_ATOMS: atom_id res chain seq x y z
N MET A 1 0.54 16.95 -1.10
CA MET A 1 0.96 16.01 -2.16
C MET A 1 2.04 15.14 -1.57
N GLU A 2 1.82 13.84 -1.49
CA GLU A 2 2.89 12.91 -1.12
C GLU A 2 4.02 13.00 -2.15
N ASN A 3 5.24 13.21 -1.65
CA ASN A 3 6.43 13.32 -2.48
C ASN A 3 7.02 11.92 -2.64
N PHE A 4 6.64 11.21 -3.70
CA PHE A 4 7.23 9.92 -4.04
C PHE A 4 8.74 10.07 -4.26
N LYS A 5 9.54 9.14 -3.75
CA LYS A 5 10.96 9.09 -4.12
C LYS A 5 11.08 8.96 -5.64
N SER A 6 12.04 9.67 -6.23
CA SER A 6 12.35 9.50 -7.64
C SER A 6 12.99 8.13 -7.89
N ILE A 7 12.86 7.62 -9.12
CA ILE A 7 13.56 6.40 -9.56
C ILE A 7 15.07 6.53 -9.28
N TYR A 8 15.65 7.70 -9.51
CA TYR A 8 17.07 7.96 -9.23
C TYR A 8 17.43 7.81 -7.75
N LYS A 9 16.55 8.26 -6.85
CA LYS A 9 16.75 8.08 -5.42
C LYS A 9 16.67 6.60 -5.03
N TYR A 10 15.69 5.86 -5.56
CA TYR A 10 15.60 4.41 -5.36
C TYR A 10 16.83 3.67 -5.90
N TYR A 11 17.30 4.02 -7.08
CA TYR A 11 18.49 3.45 -7.68
C TYR A 11 19.73 3.66 -6.81
N ASN A 12 19.95 4.88 -6.29
CA ASN A 12 21.10 5.17 -5.44
C ASN A 12 21.04 4.40 -4.11
N ASP A 13 19.86 4.33 -3.48
CA ASP A 13 19.65 3.53 -2.26
C ASP A 13 19.99 2.05 -2.56
N LEU A 14 19.44 1.48 -3.65
CA LEU A 14 19.68 0.09 -4.04
C LEU A 14 21.13 -0.20 -4.45
N LYS A 15 21.84 0.76 -5.03
CA LYS A 15 23.24 0.59 -5.44
C LYS A 15 24.18 0.45 -4.23
N LEU A 16 23.85 1.11 -3.13
CA LEU A 16 24.57 0.98 -1.86
C LEU A 16 24.34 -0.40 -1.25
N ASP A 17 23.09 -0.87 -1.25
CA ASP A 17 22.69 -2.13 -0.61
C ASP A 17 23.01 -3.37 -1.46
N TYR A 18 22.99 -3.24 -2.80
CA TYR A 18 23.12 -4.35 -3.75
C TYR A 18 24.15 -4.05 -4.87
N PRO A 19 25.44 -3.83 -4.52
CA PRO A 19 26.46 -3.42 -5.49
C PRO A 19 26.81 -4.47 -6.55
N LYS A 20 26.33 -5.70 -6.40
CA LYS A 20 26.57 -6.81 -7.35
C LYS A 20 25.55 -6.86 -8.50
N LEU A 21 24.43 -6.14 -8.38
CA LEU A 21 23.42 -6.08 -9.42
C LEU A 21 23.85 -5.09 -10.51
N SER A 22 23.47 -5.39 -11.75
CA SER A 22 23.68 -4.47 -12.86
C SER A 22 22.79 -3.23 -12.75
N ASP A 23 23.19 -2.14 -13.40
CA ASP A 23 22.38 -0.92 -13.44
C ASP A 23 20.97 -1.17 -14.00
N TYR A 24 20.85 -2.08 -14.98
CA TYR A 24 19.55 -2.48 -15.55
C TYR A 24 18.65 -3.14 -14.50
N GLU A 25 19.17 -4.09 -13.73
CA GLU A 25 18.41 -4.77 -12.67
C GLU A 25 17.99 -3.79 -11.59
N LEU A 26 18.91 -2.94 -11.14
CA LEU A 26 18.63 -1.92 -10.11
C LEU A 26 17.57 -0.93 -10.57
N LEU A 27 17.64 -0.45 -11.81
CA LEU A 27 16.63 0.46 -12.38
C LEU A 27 15.26 -0.23 -12.54
N SER A 28 15.25 -1.50 -12.95
CA SER A 28 14.01 -2.29 -13.04
C SER A 28 13.32 -2.43 -11.68
N ILE A 29 14.09 -2.65 -10.61
CA ILE A 29 13.57 -2.69 -9.24
C ILE A 29 13.10 -1.30 -8.80
N ALA A 30 13.86 -0.24 -9.06
CA ALA A 30 13.52 1.13 -8.69
C ALA A 30 12.19 1.60 -9.31
N VAL A 31 11.92 1.24 -10.57
CA VAL A 31 10.62 1.50 -11.23
C VAL A 31 9.49 0.78 -10.52
N GLN A 32 9.68 -0.49 -10.14
CA GLN A 32 8.67 -1.27 -9.43
C GLN A 32 8.39 -0.70 -8.04
N MET A 33 9.42 -0.25 -7.32
CA MET A 33 9.27 0.40 -6.01
C MET A 33 8.45 1.69 -6.11
N GLN A 34 8.78 2.58 -7.06
CA GLN A 34 8.02 3.81 -7.25
C GLN A 34 6.56 3.52 -7.63
N ARG A 35 6.32 2.53 -8.50
CA ARG A 35 4.95 2.09 -8.83
C ARG A 35 4.20 1.64 -7.59
N ASN A 36 4.85 0.86 -6.72
CA ASN A 36 4.24 0.38 -5.48
C ASN A 36 3.93 1.52 -4.51
N ASP A 37 4.75 2.56 -4.43
CA ASP A 37 4.43 3.73 -3.60
C ASP A 37 3.22 4.49 -4.12
N ILE A 38 3.12 4.69 -5.44
CA ILE A 38 1.95 5.32 -6.07
C ILE A 38 0.70 4.51 -5.77
N LEU A 39 0.79 3.18 -5.86
CA LEU A 39 -0.32 2.30 -5.50
C LEU A 39 -0.65 2.39 -4.02
N LYS A 40 0.34 2.39 -3.13
CA LYS A 40 0.11 2.57 -1.69
C LYS A 40 -0.60 3.90 -1.42
N ALA A 41 -0.13 5.00 -1.99
CA ALA A 41 -0.77 6.31 -1.85
C ALA A 41 -2.20 6.32 -2.38
N GLY A 42 -2.43 5.73 -3.57
CA GLY A 42 -3.76 5.67 -4.19
C GLY A 42 -4.73 4.73 -3.46
N LEU A 43 -4.23 3.71 -2.77
CA LEU A 43 -5.02 2.74 -2.01
C LEU A 43 -5.12 3.08 -0.52
N THR A 44 -4.28 3.99 -0.01
CA THR A 44 -4.34 4.48 1.37
C THR A 44 -5.63 5.27 1.57
N VAL A 45 -6.36 4.86 2.59
CA VAL A 45 -7.65 5.40 3.03
C VAL A 45 -7.51 6.88 3.40
N PHE A 46 -8.29 7.77 2.80
CA PHE A 46 -8.56 9.07 3.40
C PHE A 46 -9.64 8.88 4.47
N GLU A 47 -9.28 9.02 5.75
CA GLU A 47 -10.23 8.86 6.87
C GLU A 47 -11.24 10.02 6.97
N THR A 48 -10.94 11.16 6.34
CA THR A 48 -11.64 12.45 6.57
C THR A 48 -12.62 12.86 5.49
N ASP A 49 -12.52 12.25 4.30
CA ASP A 49 -13.23 12.74 3.12
C ASP A 49 -14.24 11.65 2.79
N GLY A 50 -15.54 11.97 2.73
CA GLY A 50 -16.65 11.03 2.49
C GLY A 50 -16.62 10.30 1.13
N THR A 51 -15.44 10.15 0.54
CA THR A 51 -15.13 9.35 -0.63
C THR A 51 -14.63 7.99 -0.17
N PRO A 52 -15.21 6.88 -0.64
CA PRO A 52 -14.72 5.55 -0.30
C PRO A 52 -13.26 5.42 -0.75
N PRO A 53 -12.36 4.84 0.07
CA PRO A 53 -11.03 4.38 -0.33
C PRO A 53 -11.03 3.74 -1.71
N ALA A 54 -9.95 3.83 -2.48
CA ALA A 54 -9.95 3.30 -3.84
C ALA A 54 -10.34 1.81 -3.93
N LEU A 55 -9.99 1.01 -2.91
CA LEU A 55 -10.44 -0.39 -2.81
C LEU A 55 -11.94 -0.51 -2.54
N GLU A 56 -12.50 0.33 -1.67
CA GLU A 56 -13.94 0.42 -1.45
C GLU A 56 -14.66 0.90 -2.71
N ALA A 57 -14.13 1.89 -3.43
CA ALA A 57 -14.70 2.37 -4.67
C ALA A 57 -14.73 1.27 -5.75
N ILE A 58 -13.66 0.48 -5.86
CA ILE A 58 -13.62 -0.70 -6.74
C ILE A 58 -14.63 -1.74 -6.30
N ALA A 59 -14.74 -2.03 -4.99
CA ALA A 59 -15.73 -2.96 -4.45
C ALA A 59 -17.17 -2.51 -4.77
N ILE A 60 -17.50 -1.23 -4.57
CA ILE A 60 -18.79 -0.62 -4.95
C ILE A 60 -19.04 -0.79 -6.45
N GLN A 61 -18.04 -0.49 -7.30
CA GLN A 61 -18.14 -0.60 -8.75
C GLN A 61 -18.39 -2.05 -9.21
N LEU A 62 -17.83 -3.03 -8.49
CA LEU A 62 -18.05 -4.47 -8.71
C LEU A 62 -19.38 -4.99 -8.14
N GLY A 63 -20.23 -4.10 -7.61
CA GLY A 63 -21.57 -4.44 -7.11
C GLY A 63 -21.58 -4.93 -5.66
N MET A 64 -20.47 -4.82 -4.93
CA MET A 64 -20.46 -5.06 -3.49
C MET A 64 -21.19 -3.88 -2.82
N LYS A 65 -22.30 -4.16 -2.15
CA LYS A 65 -23.12 -3.11 -1.53
C LYS A 65 -22.44 -2.59 -0.27
N PRO A 66 -22.31 -1.26 -0.09
CA PRO A 66 -21.96 -0.63 1.17
C PRO A 66 -22.99 -0.96 2.23
N GLU A 67 -22.80 -2.09 2.92
CA GLU A 67 -23.40 -2.30 4.22
C GLU A 67 -22.75 -1.29 5.16
N LYS A 68 -23.57 -0.64 6.00
CA LYS A 68 -23.12 0.33 7.01
C LYS A 68 -22.09 -0.25 8.01
N GLU A 69 -21.78 -1.53 7.88
CA GLU A 69 -20.91 -2.35 8.72
C GLU A 69 -19.67 -2.89 7.98
N TRP A 70 -19.23 -2.26 6.88
CA TRP A 70 -18.04 -2.70 6.11
C TRP A 70 -16.75 -2.87 6.91
N ARG A 71 -16.65 -2.23 8.08
CA ARG A 71 -15.55 -2.39 9.04
C ARG A 71 -15.66 -3.66 9.91
N GLN A 72 -16.79 -4.36 9.87
CA GLN A 72 -17.13 -5.48 10.77
C GLN A 72 -17.47 -6.77 10.02
N THR A 73 -17.75 -6.71 8.71
CA THR A 73 -18.06 -7.90 7.91
C THR A 73 -16.80 -8.66 7.52
N ARG A 74 -16.62 -9.87 8.08
CA ARG A 74 -15.59 -10.84 7.66
C ARG A 74 -15.61 -11.06 6.14
N GLY A 75 -14.42 -11.04 5.52
CA GLY A 75 -14.27 -11.18 4.07
C GLY A 75 -14.31 -9.86 3.28
N THR A 76 -14.53 -8.70 3.91
CA THR A 76 -14.23 -7.41 3.27
C THR A 76 -12.75 -7.11 3.38
N ILE A 77 -12.19 -6.43 2.38
CA ILE A 77 -10.76 -6.08 2.38
C ILE A 77 -10.40 -5.22 3.60
N LEU A 78 -11.29 -4.33 4.04
CA LEU A 78 -11.06 -3.50 5.22
C LEU A 78 -11.00 -4.30 6.51
N TYR A 79 -11.90 -5.29 6.67
CA TYR A 79 -11.90 -6.18 7.83
C TYR A 79 -10.57 -6.95 7.89
N GLU A 80 -10.19 -7.59 6.78
CA GLU A 80 -8.95 -8.38 6.73
C GLU A 80 -7.71 -7.50 6.98
N LEU A 81 -7.65 -6.28 6.41
CA LEU A 81 -6.55 -5.35 6.64
C LEU A 81 -6.49 -4.86 8.09
N SER A 82 -7.64 -4.67 8.75
CA SER A 82 -7.70 -4.28 10.15
C SER A 82 -7.20 -5.38 11.09
N GLU A 83 -7.57 -6.64 10.82
CA GLU A 83 -7.10 -7.82 11.55
C GLU A 83 -5.59 -8.04 11.36
N ILE A 84 -5.08 -7.84 10.14
CA ILE A 84 -3.65 -7.93 9.84
C ILE A 84 -2.90 -6.84 10.62
N LYS A 85 -3.38 -5.59 10.60
CA LYS A 85 -2.76 -4.48 11.33
C LYS A 85 -2.72 -4.77 12.84
N GLU A 86 -3.83 -5.20 13.43
CA GLU A 86 -3.89 -5.53 14.86
C GLU A 86 -2.94 -6.66 15.23
N THR A 87 -2.77 -7.63 14.34
CA THR A 87 -1.80 -8.73 14.53
C THR A 87 -0.36 -8.23 14.48
N LEU A 88 -0.04 -7.32 13.56
CA LEU A 88 1.30 -6.74 13.43
C LEU A 88 1.67 -5.87 14.65
N ASP A 89 0.73 -5.06 15.14
CA ASP A 89 0.95 -4.22 16.32
C ASP A 89 1.24 -5.09 17.57
N LYS A 90 0.52 -6.22 17.73
CA LYS A 90 0.77 -7.19 18.81
C LYS A 90 2.12 -7.91 18.71
N ILE A 91 2.70 -8.00 17.52
CA ILE A 91 4.03 -8.59 17.32
C ILE A 91 5.10 -7.54 17.65
N ALA A 92 4.90 -6.29 17.22
CA ALA A 92 5.83 -5.20 17.49
C ALA A 92 5.96 -4.88 19.00
N ASP A 93 4.88 -5.01 19.78
CA ASP A 93 4.89 -4.81 21.24
C ASP A 93 5.55 -5.95 22.04
N LYS A 94 5.96 -7.04 21.37
CA LYS A 94 6.59 -8.22 22.02
C LYS A 94 8.11 -8.30 21.80
N GLU A 95 8.69 -7.39 21.03
CA GLU A 95 10.15 -7.23 20.87
C GLU A 95 10.68 -6.08 21.75
#